data_AF-A0A6I9YI14-F1
#
_entry.id   AF-A0A6I9YI14-F1
#
_cell.length_a   1.000
_cell.length_b   1.000
_cell.length_c   1.000
_cell.angle_alpha   90.00
_cell.angle_beta   90.00
_cell.angle_gamma   90.00
#
_symmetry.space_group_name_H-M   'P 1'
#
loop_
_entity.id
_entity.type
_entity.pdbx_description
1 polymer ?
#
loop_
_entity_poly.entity_id
_entity_poly.type
_entity_poly.pdbx_seq_one_letter_code
_entity_poly.pdbx_strand_id
1 'polypeptide(L)'
;MEDSLVRAFGGLSLQQPRRPQGRPPARRFSGSLYLLRGLPGSGKSTLARQLKREFPNAVIFSTDEYFIMEDGTYEFDPDCLGDAHKWNQKRARKAMKKGKSPIIIDNTNIHAWEMKPYAIMALENRYEVIFREPDTRWKFHVRELARRNHHGVPFEKIRWMKEEYEHDVTFHTVLHSEEPARYHNSGRYFSNNRMNKS
;
A
#
# COMPACT_ATOMS: atom_id res chain seq x y z
N MET A 1 57.84 29.32 -41.65
CA MET A 1 56.38 29.49 -41.68
C MET A 1 55.88 28.83 -42.94
N GLU A 2 55.13 27.74 -42.97
CA GLU A 2 54.51 26.80 -42.04
C GLU A 2 54.18 25.63 -42.98
N ASP A 3 54.80 24.48 -42.79
CA ASP A 3 54.30 23.37 -41.99
C ASP A 3 53.00 22.72 -42.47
N SER A 4 53.16 21.41 -42.72
CA SER A 4 52.23 20.37 -42.29
C SER A 4 50.85 20.35 -42.92
N LEU A 5 50.64 19.42 -43.86
CA LEU A 5 49.50 18.49 -43.82
C LEU A 5 49.78 17.31 -44.75
N VAL A 6 50.05 16.13 -44.17
CA VAL A 6 50.12 14.76 -44.76
C VAL A 6 51.46 14.07 -44.50
N ARG A 7 51.77 13.86 -43.21
CA ARG A 7 52.58 12.74 -42.70
C ARG A 7 52.09 12.31 -41.32
N ALA A 8 50.79 11.99 -41.20
CA ALA A 8 50.17 11.56 -39.95
C ALA A 8 49.52 10.16 -40.04
N PHE A 9 50.15 9.23 -40.77
CA PHE A 9 49.83 7.80 -40.69
C PHE A 9 51.06 7.05 -40.18
N GLY A 10 51.21 7.06 -38.85
CA GLY A 10 52.29 6.38 -38.14
C GLY A 10 51.84 6.02 -36.73
N GLY A 11 51.16 4.87 -36.65
CA GLY A 11 51.03 4.01 -35.47
C GLY A 11 50.78 4.65 -34.09
N LEU A 12 49.53 4.63 -33.64
CA LEU A 12 49.23 4.60 -32.20
C LEU A 12 48.17 3.53 -31.89
N SER A 13 48.60 2.64 -31.01
CA SER A 13 47.93 1.51 -30.37
C SER A 13 46.42 1.69 -30.11
N LEU A 14 45.64 0.72 -30.58
CA LEU A 14 44.27 0.45 -30.12
C LEU A 14 44.29 -0.13 -28.70
N GLN A 15 44.53 0.70 -27.70
CA GLN A 15 44.07 0.40 -26.34
C GLN A 15 42.79 1.18 -26.09
N GLN A 16 41.68 0.45 -26.02
CA GLN A 16 40.40 0.96 -25.54
C GLN A 16 40.60 1.61 -24.16
N PRO A 17 40.01 2.78 -23.88
CA PRO A 17 40.01 3.31 -22.53
C PRO A 17 39.28 2.32 -21.62
N ARG A 18 39.95 1.86 -20.57
CA ARG A 18 39.35 1.02 -19.53
C ARG A 18 38.13 1.77 -18.98
N ARG A 19 36.93 1.19 -19.20
CA ARG A 19 35.69 1.67 -18.59
C ARG A 19 35.94 1.84 -17.08
N PRO A 20 35.61 2.98 -16.46
CA PRO A 20 35.56 3.02 -15.00
C PRO A 20 34.54 1.97 -14.56
N GLN A 21 34.98 1.02 -13.73
CA GLN A 21 34.12 -0.01 -13.16
C GLN A 21 32.94 0.71 -12.49
N GLY A 22 31.77 0.56 -13.10
CA GLY A 22 30.57 1.29 -12.72
C GLY A 22 30.24 1.00 -11.27
N ARG A 23 30.09 2.06 -10.49
CA ARG A 23 29.29 2.00 -9.26
C ARG A 23 27.96 1.31 -9.62
N PRO A 24 27.45 0.38 -8.77
CA PRO A 24 26.11 -0.15 -9.00
C PRO A 24 25.15 1.05 -9.17
N PRO A 25 24.20 0.98 -10.11
CA PRO A 25 23.25 2.08 -10.29
C PRO A 25 22.65 2.40 -8.93
N ALA A 26 22.68 3.68 -8.54
CA ALA A 26 22.13 4.13 -7.27
C ALA A 26 20.73 3.52 -7.14
N ARG A 27 20.47 2.78 -6.04
CA ARG A 27 19.16 2.18 -5.80
C ARG A 27 18.11 3.28 -5.98
N ARG A 28 17.27 3.17 -7.02
CA ARG A 28 16.25 4.19 -7.35
C ARG A 28 15.29 4.40 -6.18
N PHE A 29 15.13 3.38 -5.34
CA PHE A 29 14.31 3.41 -4.13
C PHE A 29 15.12 3.06 -2.87
N SER A 30 14.79 3.75 -1.78
CA SER A 30 15.34 3.55 -0.43
C SER A 30 14.62 2.45 0.35
N GLY A 31 13.48 1.94 -0.14
CA GLY A 31 12.73 0.82 0.43
C GLY A 31 11.50 0.48 -0.41
N SER A 32 10.68 -0.46 0.07
CA SER A 32 9.43 -0.87 -0.59
C SER A 32 8.24 -0.74 0.37
N LEU A 33 7.13 -0.24 -0.16
CA LEU A 33 5.83 -0.12 0.49
C LEU A 33 4.83 -1.03 -0.22
N TYR A 34 4.32 -2.02 0.51
CA TYR A 34 3.24 -2.89 0.07
C TYR A 34 1.90 -2.32 0.53
N LEU A 35 1.04 -1.99 -0.42
CA LEU A 35 -0.35 -1.62 -0.15
C LEU A 35 -1.22 -2.82 -0.46
N LEU A 36 -1.70 -3.50 0.59
CA LEU A 36 -2.60 -4.62 0.41
C LEU A 36 -3.99 -4.12 0.05
N ARG A 37 -4.71 -4.87 -0.79
CA ARG A 37 -6.07 -4.56 -1.20
C ARG A 37 -6.94 -5.81 -1.13
N GLY A 38 -8.19 -5.65 -0.74
CA GLY A 38 -9.15 -6.76 -0.72
C GLY A 38 -10.25 -6.62 0.33
N LEU A 39 -11.36 -7.32 0.08
CA LEU A 39 -12.52 -7.32 0.95
C LEU A 39 -12.25 -7.95 2.33
N PRO A 40 -13.03 -7.61 3.37
CA PRO A 40 -12.99 -8.35 4.64
C PRO A 40 -13.17 -9.87 4.40
N GLY A 41 -12.33 -10.69 5.03
CA GLY A 41 -12.35 -12.16 4.84
C GLY A 41 -11.65 -12.69 3.58
N SER A 42 -11.10 -11.84 2.70
CA SER A 42 -10.45 -12.27 1.45
C SER A 42 -9.07 -12.91 1.64
N GLY A 43 -8.45 -12.75 2.82
CA GLY A 43 -7.13 -13.30 3.14
C GLY A 43 -5.99 -12.28 3.18
N LYS A 44 -6.27 -10.98 3.19
CA LYS A 44 -5.24 -9.91 3.27
C LYS A 44 -4.25 -10.09 4.42
N SER A 45 -4.74 -10.28 5.64
CA SER A 45 -3.87 -10.47 6.80
C SER A 45 -3.08 -11.78 6.76
N THR A 46 -3.55 -12.77 6.00
CA THR A 46 -2.77 -13.97 5.69
C THR A 46 -1.63 -13.64 4.74
N LEU A 47 -1.90 -12.86 3.69
CA LEU A 47 -0.89 -12.35 2.76
C LEU A 47 0.13 -11.43 3.45
N ALA A 48 -0.31 -10.53 4.34
CA ALA A 48 0.57 -9.69 5.15
C ALA A 48 1.55 -10.53 5.99
N ARG A 49 1.04 -11.57 6.67
CA ARG A 49 1.85 -12.52 7.45
C ARG A 49 2.79 -13.34 6.57
N GLN A 50 2.39 -13.71 5.35
CA GLN A 50 3.26 -14.38 4.39
C GLN A 50 4.43 -13.47 3.99
N LEU A 51 4.15 -12.22 3.60
CA LEU A 51 5.19 -11.23 3.28
C LEU A 51 6.12 -10.98 4.47
N LYS A 52 5.61 -10.95 5.71
CA LYS A 52 6.43 -10.81 6.92
C LYS A 52 7.34 -12.02 7.19
N ARG A 53 6.92 -13.23 6.82
CA ARG A 53 7.79 -14.42 6.91
C ARG A 53 8.89 -14.38 5.85
N GLU A 54 8.57 -13.94 4.65
CA GLU A 54 9.51 -13.80 3.54
C GLU A 54 10.51 -12.64 3.76
N PHE A 55 10.04 -11.56 4.37
CA PHE A 55 10.83 -10.38 4.75
C PHE A 55 10.81 -10.20 6.27
N PRO A 56 11.73 -10.82 7.03
CA PRO A 56 11.73 -10.76 8.51
C PRO A 56 11.78 -9.33 9.08
N ASN A 57 12.38 -8.39 8.34
CA ASN A 57 12.48 -6.98 8.74
C ASN A 57 11.22 -6.15 8.42
N ALA A 58 10.23 -6.72 7.71
CA ALA A 58 9.03 -6.01 7.34
C ALA A 58 8.25 -5.54 8.57
N VAL A 59 7.58 -4.40 8.48
CA VAL A 59 6.63 -3.96 9.50
C VAL A 59 5.23 -3.93 8.89
N ILE A 60 4.24 -4.46 9.61
CA ILE A 60 2.84 -4.46 9.20
C ILE A 60 2.13 -3.36 10.00
N PHE A 61 1.27 -2.63 9.32
CA PHE A 61 0.42 -1.60 9.89
C PHE A 61 -1.00 -1.79 9.37
N SER A 62 -1.98 -1.77 10.28
CA SER A 62 -3.40 -1.85 9.96
C SER A 62 -4.17 -0.80 10.75
N THR A 63 -5.21 -0.24 10.14
CA THR A 63 -6.14 0.66 10.83
C THR A 63 -6.90 -0.08 11.94
N ASP A 64 -7.17 -1.38 11.76
CA ASP A 64 -7.92 -2.19 12.73
C ASP A 64 -7.20 -2.32 14.09
N GLU A 65 -5.86 -2.18 14.11
CA GLU A 65 -5.07 -2.19 15.35
C GLU A 65 -5.40 -1.03 16.29
N TYR A 66 -6.04 0.04 15.80
CA TYR A 66 -6.49 1.16 16.63
C TYR A 66 -7.65 0.74 17.55
N PHE A 67 -8.44 -0.24 17.12
CA PHE A 67 -9.65 -0.70 17.81
C PHE A 67 -9.40 -1.93 18.69
N ILE A 68 -8.14 -2.31 18.90
CA ILE A 68 -7.75 -3.39 19.80
C ILE A 68 -7.52 -2.78 21.19
N MET A 69 -8.31 -3.22 22.16
CA MET A 69 -8.23 -2.79 23.56
C MET A 69 -7.05 -3.44 24.28
N GLU A 70 -6.72 -2.96 25.48
CA GLU A 70 -5.59 -3.48 26.28
C GLU A 70 -5.72 -4.97 26.62
N ASP A 71 -6.96 -5.47 26.76
CA ASP A 71 -7.27 -6.87 26.99
C ASP A 71 -7.28 -7.72 25.70
N GLY A 72 -6.99 -7.12 24.55
CA GLY A 72 -6.96 -7.75 23.23
C GLY A 72 -8.32 -7.87 22.54
N THR A 73 -9.39 -7.34 23.12
CA THR A 73 -10.71 -7.32 22.48
C THR A 73 -10.76 -6.31 21.34
N TYR A 74 -11.57 -6.60 20.31
CA TYR A 74 -11.77 -5.72 19.17
C TYR A 74 -13.10 -4.97 19.30
N GLU A 75 -13.05 -3.64 19.44
CA GLU A 75 -14.23 -2.79 19.58
C GLU A 75 -14.23 -1.70 18.51
N PHE A 76 -14.98 -1.91 17.44
CA PHE A 76 -15.07 -0.96 16.35
C PHE A 76 -15.97 0.22 16.70
N ASP A 77 -15.42 1.43 16.61
CA ASP A 77 -16.15 2.69 16.70
C ASP A 77 -16.04 3.48 15.37
N PRO A 78 -17.15 3.63 14.60
CA PRO A 78 -17.13 4.39 13.35
C PRO A 78 -16.77 5.86 13.52
N ASP A 79 -17.08 6.49 14.67
CA ASP A 79 -16.79 7.91 14.90
C ASP A 79 -15.28 8.14 15.06
N CYS A 80 -14.55 7.12 15.51
CA CYS A 80 -13.09 7.13 15.64
C CYS A 80 -12.35 6.73 14.36
N LEU A 81 -13.04 6.31 13.29
CA LEU A 81 -12.40 5.76 12.08
C LEU A 81 -11.45 6.75 11.39
N GLY A 82 -11.85 8.02 11.32
CA GLY A 82 -10.99 9.07 10.74
C GLY A 82 -9.67 9.23 11.50
N ASP A 83 -9.72 9.16 12.83
CA ASP A 83 -8.52 9.27 13.67
C ASP A 83 -7.69 7.98 13.65
N ALA A 84 -8.32 6.82 13.57
CA ALA A 84 -7.65 5.54 13.34
C ALA A 84 -6.83 5.56 12.04
N HIS A 85 -7.38 6.10 10.95
CA HIS A 85 -6.64 6.28 9.70
C HIS A 85 -5.45 7.22 9.85
N LYS A 86 -5.63 8.41 10.47
CA LYS A 86 -4.53 9.35 10.71
C LYS A 86 -3.43 8.74 11.58
N TRP A 87 -3.81 7.98 12.60
CA TRP A 87 -2.88 7.27 13.48
C TRP A 87 -2.05 6.24 12.71
N ASN A 88 -2.69 5.44 11.86
CA ASN A 88 -1.99 4.44 11.05
C ASN A 88 -1.04 5.09 10.03
N GLN A 89 -1.50 6.16 9.36
CA GLN A 89 -0.68 6.97 8.45
C GLN A 89 0.55 7.56 9.15
N LYS A 90 0.41 8.06 10.39
CA LYS A 90 1.54 8.58 11.19
C LYS A 90 2.57 7.50 11.50
N ARG A 91 2.13 6.28 11.82
CA ARG A 91 3.02 5.12 12.05
C ARG A 91 3.79 4.75 10.79
N ALA A 92 3.10 4.64 9.65
CA ALA A 92 3.72 4.37 8.35
C ALA A 92 4.76 5.44 7.98
N ARG A 93 4.42 6.73 8.09
CA ARG A 93 5.35 7.84 7.83
C ARG A 93 6.60 7.76 8.71
N LYS A 94 6.41 7.52 10.01
CA LYS A 94 7.52 7.40 10.98
C LYS A 94 8.43 6.23 10.63
N ALA A 95 7.87 5.10 10.19
CA ALA A 95 8.64 3.95 9.75
C ALA A 95 9.45 4.24 8.48
N MET A 96 8.86 4.91 7.48
CA MET A 96 9.56 5.31 6.25
C MET A 96 10.73 6.23 6.54
N LYS A 97 10.52 7.27 7.37
CA LYS A 97 11.57 8.21 7.80
C LYS A 97 12.72 7.53 8.55
N LYS A 98 12.43 6.42 9.24
CA LYS A 98 13.42 5.58 9.93
C LYS A 98 14.08 4.53 9.01
N GLY A 99 13.78 4.55 7.71
CA GLY A 99 14.36 3.60 6.74
C GLY A 99 13.87 2.16 6.91
N LYS A 100 12.71 1.92 7.56
CA LYS A 100 12.16 0.57 7.71
C LYS A 100 11.66 0.06 6.37
N SER A 101 12.11 -1.12 5.95
CA SER A 101 11.69 -1.72 4.69
C SER A 101 11.69 -3.26 4.78
N PRO A 102 10.68 -3.94 4.21
CA PRO A 102 9.45 -3.38 3.64
C PRO A 102 8.46 -2.83 4.69
N ILE A 103 7.58 -1.92 4.28
CA ILE A 103 6.40 -1.54 5.07
C ILE A 103 5.18 -2.14 4.39
N ILE A 104 4.28 -2.75 5.16
CA ILE A 104 3.06 -3.40 4.66
C ILE A 104 1.86 -2.71 5.30
N ILE A 105 0.95 -2.18 4.48
CA ILE A 105 -0.33 -1.62 4.92
C ILE A 105 -1.41 -2.67 4.68
N ASP A 106 -1.88 -3.32 5.74
CA ASP A 106 -2.92 -4.35 5.73
C ASP A 106 -4.30 -3.73 5.98
N ASN A 107 -4.74 -2.89 5.05
CA ASN A 107 -6.07 -2.28 5.02
C ASN A 107 -6.89 -2.86 3.87
N THR A 108 -8.19 -2.56 3.83
CA THR A 108 -9.08 -3.01 2.75
C THR A 108 -8.76 -2.35 1.41
N ASN A 109 -8.46 -1.05 1.41
CA ASN A 109 -8.03 -0.26 0.25
C ASN A 109 -8.91 -0.53 -0.99
N ILE A 110 -10.22 -0.37 -0.79
CA ILE A 110 -11.28 -0.61 -1.79
C ILE A 110 -11.20 0.46 -2.87
N HIS A 111 -10.95 1.70 -2.48
CA HIS A 111 -10.79 2.84 -3.37
C HIS A 111 -9.33 3.30 -3.47
N ALA A 112 -8.97 3.88 -4.61
CA ALA A 112 -7.65 4.45 -4.85
C ALA A 112 -7.31 5.60 -3.87
N TRP A 113 -8.29 6.43 -3.50
CA TRP A 113 -8.09 7.58 -2.62
C TRP A 113 -7.67 7.18 -1.20
N GLU A 114 -8.11 6.02 -0.70
CA GLU A 114 -7.72 5.49 0.61
C GLU A 114 -6.19 5.25 0.70
N MET A 115 -5.58 4.93 -0.45
CA MET A 115 -4.15 4.64 -0.58
C MET A 115 -3.30 5.88 -0.86
N LYS A 116 -3.91 6.98 -1.34
CA LYS A 116 -3.21 8.20 -1.76
C LYS A 116 -2.27 8.78 -0.71
N PRO A 117 -2.65 8.88 0.59
CA PRO A 117 -1.74 9.38 1.62
C PRO A 117 -0.45 8.54 1.71
N TYR A 118 -0.55 7.21 1.64
CA TYR A 118 0.60 6.32 1.69
C TYR A 118 1.48 6.41 0.44
N ALA A 119 0.87 6.55 -0.74
CA ALA A 119 1.59 6.74 -2.00
C ALA A 119 2.40 8.06 -2.01
N ILE A 120 1.82 9.16 -1.49
CA ILE A 120 2.51 10.44 -1.33
C ILE A 120 3.69 10.28 -0.37
N MET A 121 3.47 9.65 0.80
CA MET A 121 4.53 9.40 1.77
C MET A 121 5.66 8.53 1.19
N ALA A 122 5.32 7.54 0.36
CA ALA A 122 6.31 6.72 -0.33
C ALA A 122 7.16 7.56 -1.29
N LEU A 123 6.54 8.43 -2.09
CA LEU A 123 7.25 9.32 -3.02
C LEU A 123 8.22 10.25 -2.27
N GLU A 124 7.76 10.90 -1.20
CA GLU A 124 8.57 11.79 -0.33
C GLU A 124 9.81 11.08 0.24
N ASN A 125 9.71 9.77 0.52
CA ASN A 125 10.76 8.98 1.15
C ASN A 125 11.49 8.04 0.18
N ARG A 126 11.22 8.16 -1.14
CA ARG A 126 11.76 7.30 -2.21
C ARG A 126 11.48 5.81 -1.99
N TYR A 127 10.28 5.43 -1.58
CA TYR A 127 9.84 4.04 -1.51
C TYR A 127 9.15 3.64 -2.81
N GLU A 128 9.41 2.42 -3.25
CA GLU A 128 8.65 1.78 -4.32
C GLU A 128 7.27 1.37 -3.79
N VAL A 129 6.19 1.73 -4.49
CA VAL A 129 4.83 1.33 -4.12
C VAL A 129 4.43 0.08 -4.90
N ILE A 130 4.03 -0.96 -4.16
CA ILE A 130 3.64 -2.26 -4.70
C ILE A 130 2.22 -2.58 -4.21
N PHE A 131 1.27 -2.67 -5.13
CA PHE A 131 -0.08 -3.11 -4.83
C PHE A 131 -0.15 -4.64 -4.81
N ARG A 132 -0.81 -5.21 -3.79
CA ARG A 132 -0.99 -6.65 -3.68
C ARG A 132 -2.38 -7.02 -3.24
N GLU A 133 -2.95 -8.02 -3.88
CA GLU A 133 -4.21 -8.64 -3.51
C GLU A 133 -3.98 -10.09 -3.07
N PRO A 134 -4.82 -10.63 -2.17
CA PRO A 134 -4.87 -12.05 -1.91
C PRO A 134 -5.18 -12.83 -3.20
N ASP A 135 -4.53 -13.97 -3.39
CA ASP A 135 -4.81 -14.91 -4.48
C ASP A 135 -5.70 -16.07 -3.99
N THR A 136 -6.81 -15.73 -3.34
CA THR A 136 -7.78 -16.72 -2.88
C THR A 136 -8.92 -16.81 -3.88
N ARG A 137 -9.37 -18.05 -4.17
CA ARG A 137 -10.49 -18.29 -5.10
C ARG A 137 -11.80 -17.60 -4.68
N TRP A 138 -11.95 -17.29 -3.39
CA TRP A 138 -13.14 -16.67 -2.83
C TRP A 138 -13.00 -15.16 -2.57
N LYS A 139 -11.92 -14.50 -3.01
CA LYS A 139 -11.63 -13.09 -2.66
C LYS A 139 -12.74 -12.09 -3.02
N PHE A 140 -13.64 -12.46 -3.93
CA PHE A 140 -14.84 -11.70 -4.32
C PHE A 140 -16.18 -12.47 -4.12
N HIS A 141 -16.17 -13.58 -3.38
CA HIS A 141 -17.36 -14.39 -3.10
C HIS A 141 -18.01 -13.96 -1.77
N VAL A 142 -18.96 -13.03 -1.83
CA VAL A 142 -19.54 -12.31 -0.67
C VAL A 142 -19.99 -13.24 0.46
N ARG A 143 -20.69 -14.35 0.15
CA ARG A 143 -21.14 -15.30 1.19
C ARG A 143 -19.97 -15.95 1.94
N GLU A 144 -18.89 -16.26 1.23
CA GLU A 144 -17.71 -16.89 1.84
C GLU A 144 -16.87 -15.87 2.60
N LEU A 145 -16.80 -14.63 2.10
CA LEU A 145 -16.18 -13.50 2.79
C LEU A 145 -16.90 -13.22 4.12
N ALA A 146 -18.23 -13.15 4.11
CA ALA A 146 -19.02 -12.94 5.32
C ALA A 146 -18.79 -14.05 6.36
N ARG A 147 -18.68 -15.31 5.93
CA ARG A 147 -18.36 -16.44 6.82
C ARG A 147 -16.94 -16.39 7.40
N ARG A 148 -15.97 -15.84 6.65
CA ARG A 148 -14.55 -15.83 7.03
C ARG A 148 -14.08 -14.56 7.72
N ASN A 149 -14.86 -13.48 7.67
CA ASN A 149 -14.41 -12.21 8.23
C ASN A 149 -14.49 -12.22 9.77
N HIS A 150 -13.39 -11.83 10.42
CA HIS A 150 -13.27 -11.90 11.88
C HIS A 150 -13.72 -10.62 12.59
N HIS A 151 -13.91 -9.52 11.85
CA HIS A 151 -14.30 -8.21 12.39
C HIS A 151 -15.82 -7.98 12.38
N GLY A 152 -16.62 -9.01 12.09
CA GLY A 152 -18.08 -8.94 12.12
C GLY A 152 -18.71 -8.00 11.09
N VAL A 153 -18.01 -7.71 9.99
CA VAL A 153 -18.53 -6.87 8.91
C VAL A 153 -19.77 -7.55 8.29
N PRO A 154 -20.94 -6.89 8.29
CA PRO A 154 -22.18 -7.49 7.80
C PRO A 154 -22.13 -7.86 6.31
N PHE A 155 -22.89 -8.89 5.92
CA PHE A 155 -22.98 -9.36 4.54
C PHE A 155 -23.29 -8.23 3.54
N GLU A 156 -24.30 -7.40 3.83
CA GLU A 156 -24.69 -6.29 2.95
C GLU A 156 -23.59 -5.23 2.83
N LYS A 157 -22.80 -5.00 3.90
CA LYS A 157 -21.65 -4.10 3.83
C LYS A 157 -20.55 -4.69 2.95
N ILE A 158 -20.25 -5.99 3.07
CA ILE A 158 -19.26 -6.65 2.20
C ILE A 158 -19.73 -6.65 0.73
N ARG A 159 -21.02 -6.84 0.48
CA ARG A 159 -21.61 -6.73 -0.85
C ARG A 159 -21.40 -5.35 -1.44
N TRP A 160 -21.75 -4.30 -0.71
CA TRP A 160 -21.51 -2.92 -1.13
C TRP A 160 -20.02 -2.64 -1.36
N MET A 161 -19.14 -3.09 -0.44
CA MET A 161 -17.69 -2.93 -0.60
C MET A 161 -17.15 -3.64 -1.84
N LYS A 162 -17.77 -4.76 -2.24
CA LYS A 162 -17.42 -5.47 -3.48
C LYS A 162 -17.85 -4.66 -4.71
N GLU A 163 -19.04 -4.10 -4.69
CA GLU A 163 -19.58 -3.29 -5.79
C GLU A 163 -18.77 -2.01 -6.00
N GLU A 164 -18.27 -1.41 -4.92
CA GLU A 164 -17.40 -0.23 -4.95
C GLU A 164 -15.91 -0.55 -5.18
N TYR A 165 -15.51 -1.81 -5.28
CA TYR A 165 -14.10 -2.21 -5.38
C TYR A 165 -13.49 -1.75 -6.70
N GLU A 166 -12.53 -0.83 -6.64
CA GLU A 166 -11.86 -0.32 -7.83
C GLU A 166 -10.81 -1.32 -8.34
N HIS A 167 -10.93 -1.74 -9.59
CA HIS A 167 -9.96 -2.63 -10.22
C HIS A 167 -8.83 -1.86 -10.92
N ASP A 168 -7.76 -2.57 -11.28
CA ASP A 168 -6.66 -2.06 -12.11
C ASP A 168 -6.00 -0.76 -11.59
N VAL A 169 -5.93 -0.64 -10.27
CA VAL A 169 -5.31 0.52 -9.62
C VAL A 169 -3.80 0.55 -9.89
N THR A 170 -3.33 1.73 -10.30
CA THR A 170 -1.91 2.01 -10.54
C THR A 170 -1.45 3.14 -9.62
N PHE A 171 -0.14 3.33 -9.52
CA PHE A 171 0.41 4.47 -8.77
C PHE A 171 -0.12 5.81 -9.31
N HIS A 172 -0.27 5.93 -10.63
CA HIS A 172 -0.83 7.12 -11.27
C HIS A 172 -2.30 7.35 -10.87
N THR A 173 -3.16 6.33 -10.93
CA THR A 173 -4.58 6.49 -10.56
C THR A 173 -4.74 6.81 -9.07
N VAL A 174 -3.91 6.24 -8.20
CA VAL A 174 -3.88 6.59 -6.77
C VAL A 174 -3.51 8.06 -6.55
N LEU A 175 -2.45 8.56 -7.17
CA LEU A 175 -2.03 9.95 -6.96
C LEU A 175 -3.07 10.98 -7.44
N HIS A 176 -3.85 10.65 -8.47
CA HIS A 176 -4.87 11.53 -9.05
C HIS A 176 -6.28 11.29 -8.51
N SER A 177 -6.47 10.32 -7.61
CA SER A 177 -7.76 10.05 -6.98
C SER A 177 -8.14 11.13 -5.95
N GLU A 178 -9.44 11.30 -5.73
CA GLU A 178 -10.01 12.23 -4.75
C GLU A 178 -11.01 11.51 -3.86
N GLU A 179 -11.03 11.87 -2.58
CA GLU A 179 -12.03 11.36 -1.65
C GLU A 179 -13.38 12.01 -1.97
N PRO A 180 -14.45 11.23 -2.25
CA PRO A 180 -15.74 11.81 -2.57
C PRO A 180 -16.38 12.53 -1.37
N ALA A 181 -17.00 13.68 -1.61
CA ALA A 181 -17.66 14.50 -0.56
C ALA A 181 -18.64 13.74 0.34
N ARG A 182 -19.29 12.69 -0.19
CA ARG A 182 -20.20 11.81 0.56
C ARG A 182 -19.52 11.06 1.73
N TYR A 183 -18.20 10.87 1.69
CA TYR A 183 -17.45 10.21 2.75
C TYR A 183 -17.07 11.16 3.90
N HIS A 184 -17.03 12.47 3.67
CA HIS A 184 -16.77 13.48 4.72
C HIS A 184 -17.82 13.46 5.85
N ASN A 185 -19.04 12.99 5.58
CA ASN A 185 -20.16 12.93 6.53
C ASN A 185 -20.54 11.49 6.95
N SER A 186 -19.76 10.49 6.56
CA SER A 186 -20.17 9.07 6.59
C SER A 186 -20.17 8.41 7.97
N GLY A 187 -19.75 9.10 9.04
CA GLY A 187 -20.03 8.67 10.44
C GLY A 187 -21.53 8.44 10.70
N ARG A 188 -22.42 9.06 9.90
CA ARG A 188 -23.88 8.91 10.02
C ARG A 188 -24.52 7.82 9.15
N TYR A 189 -23.84 7.27 8.15
CA TYR A 189 -24.48 6.33 7.22
C TYR A 189 -24.51 4.89 7.73
N PHE A 190 -23.60 4.50 8.63
CA PHE A 190 -23.52 3.13 9.15
C PHE A 190 -24.17 2.93 10.52
N SER A 191 -24.55 4.01 11.21
CA SER A 191 -25.32 4.00 12.45
C SER A 191 -26.80 3.65 12.24
N ASN A 192 -27.37 3.97 11.07
CA ASN A 192 -28.80 3.82 10.82
C ASN A 192 -29.27 2.40 10.42
N ASN A 193 -28.36 1.45 10.19
CA ASN A 193 -28.75 0.08 9.81
C ASN A 193 -28.78 -0.92 10.99
N ARG A 194 -28.67 -0.43 12.25
CA ARG A 194 -28.91 -1.24 13.47
C ARG A 194 -30.36 -1.18 13.98
N MET A 195 -31.21 -0.29 13.46
CA MET A 195 -32.62 -0.22 13.82
C MET A 195 -33.47 -0.80 12.69
N ASN A 196 -33.63 -2.13 12.67
CA ASN A 196 -34.81 -2.84 12.15
C ASN A 196 -34.55 -4.36 12.20
N LYS A 197 -34.55 -4.89 13.42
CA LYS A 197 -34.92 -6.28 13.71
C LYS A 197 -35.72 -6.27 15.01
N SER A 198 -37.03 -6.09 14.85
CA SER A 198 -38.04 -6.62 15.78
C SER A 198 -38.71 -7.80 15.12
#